data_AF-A0A8J5TDY0-F1
#
_entry.id   AF-A0A8J5TDY0-F1
#
_cell.length_a   1.000
_cell.length_b   1.000
_cell.length_c   1.000
_cell.angle_alpha   90.00
_cell.angle_beta   90.00
_cell.angle_gamma   90.00
#
_symmetry.space_group_name_H-M   'P 1'
#
loop_
_entity.id
_entity.type
_entity.pdbx_description
1 polymer ?
#
loop_
_entity_poly.entity_id
_entity_poly.type
_entity_poly.pdbx_seq_one_letter_code
_entity_poly.pdbx_strand_id
1 'polypeptide(L)'
;MARKTMAEVRGLVLGWGPKGGEDAPFIQRLWPAVLTGAGAGNGLTVNANMLETLLAGCARDCLNSRKRRDELVEAFTPMLEASSDPAKAAAALIDATLEYHNRHLDSNGGVCKLGKFHNVLYVTVSVAVEQNVRDSDAVTRLLQALHHCEGGLDRLVAPAVLGPKVSHILSSWRGDTDTPEQARHRLQFFVDHARTTCLVLPQPGRLPVPLIDAPLPTLQGASPLYVAVQATDEDAVLLLLQNGATPVLSGQFCPFLLALRRLSAHAQATLSQRPPCSCPGHPCPCYFQHPIVYPQEALSVLHLLLRAIGARQVAWDAEVLHPRVLYDGILGGPPSLRHWARYSVRKALKRAWKLPHGTSDLGQPQRLISYLNLYLD
;
A
#
# COMPACT_ATOMS: atom_id res chain seq x y z
N MET A 1 53.32 2.63 -9.73
CA MET A 1 51.92 2.17 -9.75
C MET A 1 51.91 0.68 -9.43
N ALA A 2 51.68 0.31 -8.18
CA ALA A 2 51.55 -1.10 -7.77
C ALA A 2 50.06 -1.45 -7.67
N ARG A 3 49.63 -2.48 -8.41
CA ARG A 3 48.27 -3.02 -8.34
C ARG A 3 48.11 -3.78 -7.03
N LYS A 4 47.25 -3.29 -6.14
CA LYS A 4 46.76 -4.06 -4.99
C LYS A 4 45.93 -5.23 -5.48
N THR A 5 46.14 -6.40 -4.90
CA THR A 5 45.39 -7.62 -5.21
C THR A 5 44.02 -7.57 -4.53
N MET A 6 43.01 -8.21 -5.13
CA MET A 6 41.62 -8.25 -4.63
C MET A 6 41.47 -8.75 -3.18
N ALA A 7 42.47 -9.44 -2.63
CA ALA A 7 42.48 -9.90 -1.25
C ALA A 7 42.68 -8.77 -0.22
N GLU A 8 43.35 -7.67 -0.59
CA GLU A 8 43.47 -6.49 0.30
C GLU A 8 42.20 -5.63 0.33
N VAL A 9 41.30 -5.80 -0.66
CA VAL A 9 40.00 -5.12 -0.71
C VAL A 9 38.95 -5.83 0.15
N ARG A 10 39.20 -7.09 0.55
CA ARG A 10 38.33 -7.89 1.41
C ARG A 10 39.10 -8.29 2.64
N GLY A 11 39.06 -7.46 3.68
CA GLY A 11 39.76 -7.63 4.97
C GLY A 11 39.49 -8.97 5.66
N LEU A 12 40.13 -10.02 5.19
CA LEU A 12 40.13 -11.39 5.71
C LEU A 12 41.59 -11.78 5.99
N VAL A 13 42.27 -10.98 6.81
CA VAL A 13 43.54 -11.39 7.44
C VAL A 13 43.55 -10.87 8.88
N LEU A 14 43.29 -11.81 9.79
CA LEU A 14 43.83 -11.92 11.15
C LEU A 14 43.83 -10.65 12.04
N GLY A 15 42.88 -10.60 12.97
CA GLY A 15 43.21 -10.25 14.36
C GLY A 15 42.92 -8.84 14.86
N TRP A 16 42.26 -7.97 14.10
CA TRP A 16 41.74 -6.70 14.62
C TRP A 16 40.34 -6.45 14.05
N GLY A 17 39.30 -6.60 14.88
CA GLY A 17 37.95 -6.18 14.51
C GLY A 17 37.95 -4.69 14.19
N PRO A 18 37.25 -4.23 13.12
CA PRO A 18 37.22 -2.81 12.81
C PRO A 18 36.61 -2.08 14.01
N LYS A 19 37.31 -1.03 14.50
CA LYS A 19 36.73 -0.05 15.40
C LYS A 19 35.59 0.63 14.63
N GLY A 20 34.39 0.06 14.72
CA GLY A 20 33.23 0.58 14.03
C GLY A 20 32.84 1.92 14.64
N GLY A 21 33.22 3.01 13.97
CA GLY A 21 32.61 4.32 14.23
C GLY A 21 31.11 4.27 13.99
N GLU A 22 30.40 5.31 14.41
CA GLU A 22 28.94 5.43 14.31
C GLU A 22 28.41 5.23 12.86
N ASP A 23 29.28 5.39 11.85
CA ASP A 23 29.01 5.22 10.41
C ASP A 23 29.57 3.94 9.75
N ALA A 24 30.04 2.96 10.54
CA ALA A 24 30.53 1.72 9.95
C ALA A 24 29.42 0.98 9.16
N PRO A 25 29.76 0.33 8.03
CA PRO A 25 28.78 -0.41 7.25
C PRO A 25 28.08 -1.50 8.06
N PHE A 26 26.78 -1.68 7.89
CA PHE A 26 26.00 -2.66 8.66
C PHE A 26 26.53 -4.08 8.48
N ILE A 27 27.01 -4.43 7.28
CA ILE A 27 27.63 -5.74 7.02
C ILE A 27 28.86 -6.01 7.91
N GLN A 28 29.64 -4.97 8.25
CA GLN A 28 30.81 -5.11 9.13
C GLN A 28 30.41 -5.28 10.61
N ARG A 29 29.22 -4.80 10.97
CA ARG A 29 28.66 -4.87 12.31
C ARG A 29 27.82 -6.11 12.55
N LEU A 30 27.29 -6.70 11.48
CA LEU A 30 26.39 -7.84 11.52
C LEU A 30 27.05 -9.06 12.14
N TRP A 31 28.21 -9.49 11.64
CA TRP A 31 28.87 -10.69 12.16
C TRP A 31 29.27 -10.56 13.64
N PRO A 32 29.86 -9.44 14.10
CA PRO A 32 30.04 -9.19 15.53
C PRO A 32 28.73 -9.31 16.33
N ALA A 33 27.63 -8.75 15.83
CA ALA A 33 26.33 -8.82 16.50
C ALA A 33 25.77 -10.25 16.57
N VAL A 34 25.84 -11.00 15.47
CA VAL A 34 25.42 -12.40 15.38
C VAL A 34 26.26 -13.29 16.30
N LEU A 35 27.58 -13.11 16.32
CA LEU A 35 28.49 -13.88 17.18
C LEU A 35 28.30 -13.57 18.67
N THR A 36 28.00 -12.31 19.01
CA THR A 36 27.66 -11.93 20.39
C THR A 36 26.39 -12.65 20.86
N GLY A 37 25.39 -12.77 19.97
CA GLY A 37 24.17 -13.55 20.24
C GLY A 37 24.45 -15.05 20.42
N ALA A 38 25.35 -15.63 19.61
CA ALA A 38 25.72 -17.05 19.70
C ALA A 38 26.48 -17.39 20.99
N GLY A 39 27.35 -16.50 21.47
CA GLY A 39 28.08 -16.67 22.73
C GLY A 39 27.20 -16.70 23.99
N ALA A 40 25.96 -16.20 23.91
CA ALA A 40 24.98 -16.24 24.99
C ALA A 40 24.16 -17.55 25.06
N GLY A 41 24.53 -18.58 24.29
CA GLY A 41 23.86 -19.89 24.28
C GLY A 41 22.70 -20.02 23.30
N ASN A 42 22.43 -18.99 22.48
CA ASN A 42 21.29 -18.95 21.56
C ASN A 42 21.62 -19.48 20.14
N GLY A 43 22.83 -19.96 19.87
CA GLY A 43 23.28 -20.32 18.52
C GLY A 43 23.32 -19.13 17.56
N LEU A 44 23.53 -19.39 16.26
CA LEU A 44 23.49 -18.36 15.19
C LEU A 44 22.03 -17.96 14.87
N THR A 45 21.24 -17.60 15.87
CA THR A 45 19.82 -17.28 15.70
C THR A 45 19.60 -15.78 15.62
N VAL A 46 18.70 -15.39 14.72
CA VAL A 46 18.21 -14.01 14.60
C VAL A 46 17.35 -13.71 15.82
N ASN A 47 17.72 -12.70 16.62
CA ASN A 47 16.99 -12.32 17.83
C ASN A 47 17.10 -10.82 18.11
N ALA A 48 16.29 -10.30 19.04
CA ALA A 48 16.27 -8.88 19.38
C ALA A 48 17.64 -8.36 19.89
N ASN A 49 18.45 -9.18 20.57
CA ASN A 49 19.76 -8.77 21.07
C ASN A 49 20.78 -8.53 19.95
N MET A 50 20.67 -9.28 18.85
CA MET A 50 21.43 -9.03 17.62
C MET A 50 21.12 -7.62 17.10
N LEU A 51 19.83 -7.23 17.05
CA LEU A 51 19.41 -5.90 16.58
C LEU A 51 19.86 -4.79 17.54
N GLU A 52 19.80 -5.01 18.85
CA GLU A 52 20.37 -4.09 19.86
C GLU A 52 21.84 -3.80 19.58
N THR A 53 22.64 -4.86 19.37
CA THR A 53 24.08 -4.75 19.10
C THR A 53 24.34 -4.08 17.75
N LEU A 54 23.56 -4.44 16.73
CA LEU A 54 23.68 -3.92 15.37
C LEU A 54 23.35 -2.43 15.28
N LEU A 55 22.41 -1.95 16.10
CA LEU A 55 21.96 -0.55 16.12
C LEU A 55 22.54 0.27 17.29
N ALA A 56 23.34 -0.34 18.18
CA ALA A 56 24.02 0.33 19.28
C ALA A 56 24.91 1.48 18.76
N GLY A 57 24.88 2.66 19.40
CA GLY A 57 25.69 3.80 18.95
C GLY A 57 25.28 4.45 17.62
N CYS A 58 24.34 3.88 16.85
CA CYS A 58 23.78 4.59 15.69
C CYS A 58 22.93 5.78 16.13
N ALA A 59 23.00 6.89 15.39
CA ALA A 59 22.09 8.02 15.54
C ALA A 59 20.61 7.59 15.43
N ARG A 60 19.71 8.32 16.10
CA ARG A 60 18.27 7.97 16.13
C ARG A 60 17.64 7.97 14.74
N ASP A 61 18.12 8.78 13.81
CA ASP A 61 17.62 8.92 12.45
C ASP A 61 18.44 8.13 11.42
N CYS A 62 19.35 7.24 11.84
CA CYS A 62 20.25 6.53 10.94
C CYS A 62 19.55 5.70 9.85
N LEU A 63 18.31 5.25 10.10
CA LEU A 63 17.47 4.48 9.16
C LEU A 63 16.44 5.36 8.42
N ASN A 64 16.52 6.69 8.54
CA ASN A 64 15.63 7.60 7.83
C ASN A 64 15.94 7.64 6.32
N SER A 65 17.23 7.55 5.97
CA SER A 65 17.65 7.50 4.57
C SER A 65 17.39 6.12 3.97
N ARG A 66 16.86 6.08 2.74
CA ARG A 66 16.67 4.84 1.98
C ARG A 66 17.98 4.07 1.83
N LYS A 67 19.08 4.75 1.49
CA LYS A 67 20.41 4.14 1.34
C LYS A 67 20.82 3.30 2.54
N ARG A 68 20.60 3.80 3.77
CA ARG A 68 20.96 3.06 5.00
C ARG A 68 20.02 1.91 5.29
N ARG A 69 18.75 2.00 4.89
CA ARG A 69 17.82 0.87 4.97
C ARG A 69 18.20 -0.23 3.97
N ASP A 70 18.46 0.14 2.72
CA ASP A 70 18.91 -0.79 1.68
C ASP A 70 20.19 -1.51 2.11
N GLU A 71 21.16 -0.77 2.67
CA GLU A 71 22.39 -1.36 3.22
C GLU A 71 22.13 -2.37 4.36
N LEU A 72 21.13 -2.11 5.21
CA LEU A 72 20.76 -3.04 6.29
C LEU A 72 20.01 -4.27 5.74
N VAL A 73 19.16 -4.09 4.72
CA VAL A 73 18.54 -5.20 3.99
C VAL A 73 19.61 -6.09 3.37
N GLU A 74 20.55 -5.50 2.62
CA GLU A 74 21.70 -6.20 2.01
C GLU A 74 22.55 -6.93 3.05
N ALA A 75 22.68 -6.39 4.26
CA ALA A 75 23.36 -7.07 5.34
C ALA A 75 22.61 -8.34 5.79
N PHE A 76 21.28 -8.29 5.91
CA PHE A 76 20.51 -9.47 6.32
C PHE A 76 20.46 -10.56 5.25
N THR A 77 20.50 -10.22 3.96
CA THR A 77 20.31 -11.20 2.86
C THR A 77 21.25 -12.42 2.95
N PRO A 78 22.59 -12.29 3.06
CA PRO A 78 23.48 -13.46 3.17
C PRO A 78 23.23 -14.31 4.43
N MET A 79 22.81 -13.67 5.53
CA MET A 79 22.50 -14.37 6.78
C MET A 79 21.24 -15.23 6.63
N LEU A 80 20.24 -14.72 5.91
CA LEU A 80 19.00 -15.44 5.64
C LEU A 80 19.20 -16.55 4.60
N GLU A 81 19.97 -16.29 3.56
CA GLU A 81 20.29 -17.28 2.51
C GLU A 81 21.18 -18.43 3.02
N ALA A 82 21.93 -18.21 4.10
CA ALA A 82 22.68 -19.28 4.77
C ALA A 82 21.77 -20.25 5.56
N SER A 83 20.51 -19.90 5.80
CA SER A 83 19.51 -20.80 6.40
C SER A 83 19.07 -21.87 5.40
N SER A 84 18.76 -23.06 5.90
CA SER A 84 18.11 -24.12 5.08
C SER A 84 16.72 -23.71 4.59
N ASP A 85 16.07 -22.77 5.27
CA ASP A 85 14.80 -22.16 4.89
C ASP A 85 14.89 -20.62 5.08
N PRO A 86 15.21 -19.87 4.02
CA PRO A 86 15.33 -18.41 4.08
C PRO A 86 14.03 -17.70 4.44
N ALA A 87 12.87 -18.22 3.99
CA ALA A 87 11.57 -17.62 4.29
C ALA A 87 11.21 -17.76 5.77
N LYS A 88 11.52 -18.92 6.38
CA LYS A 88 11.36 -19.12 7.82
C LYS A 88 12.35 -18.30 8.65
N ALA A 89 13.60 -18.16 8.18
CA ALA A 89 14.57 -17.27 8.82
C ALA A 89 14.13 -15.80 8.76
N ALA A 90 13.53 -15.37 7.64
CA ALA A 90 12.96 -14.04 7.50
C ALA A 90 11.74 -13.83 8.41
N ALA A 91 10.89 -14.85 8.61
CA ALA A 91 9.83 -14.81 9.61
C ALA A 91 10.38 -14.66 11.04
N ALA A 92 11.44 -15.39 11.39
CA ALA A 92 12.13 -15.22 12.67
C ALA A 92 12.75 -13.82 12.84
N LEU A 93 13.25 -13.22 11.75
CA LEU A 93 13.68 -11.82 11.75
C LEU A 93 12.51 -10.86 12.03
N ILE A 94 11.31 -11.12 11.48
CA ILE A 94 10.10 -10.35 11.81
C ILE A 94 9.84 -10.39 13.31
N ASP A 95 9.88 -11.59 13.91
CA ASP A 95 9.66 -11.77 15.35
C ASP A 95 10.71 -11.04 16.19
N ALA A 96 11.98 -11.17 15.82
CA ALA A 96 13.09 -10.48 16.48
C ALA A 96 12.95 -8.95 16.40
N THR A 97 12.54 -8.41 15.25
CA THR A 97 12.32 -6.98 15.07
C THR A 97 11.12 -6.49 15.89
N LEU A 98 10.03 -7.25 15.93
CA LEU A 98 8.86 -6.92 16.75
C LEU A 98 9.22 -6.92 18.24
N GLU A 99 9.96 -7.92 18.70
CA GLU A 99 10.45 -7.99 20.07
C GLU A 99 11.35 -6.79 20.41
N TYR A 100 12.31 -6.47 19.53
CA TYR A 100 13.18 -5.29 19.67
C TYR A 100 12.37 -3.99 19.79
N HIS A 101 11.40 -3.80 18.89
CA HIS A 101 10.52 -2.64 18.91
C HIS A 101 9.71 -2.57 20.23
N ASN A 102 9.10 -3.68 20.65
CA ASN A 102 8.25 -3.72 21.83
C ASN A 102 9.01 -3.45 23.12
N ARG A 103 10.24 -3.99 23.29
CA ARG A 103 11.10 -3.65 24.43
C ARG A 103 11.34 -2.14 24.54
N HIS A 104 11.55 -1.46 23.41
CA HIS A 104 11.74 -0.02 23.39
C HIS A 104 10.46 0.78 23.57
N LEU A 105 9.31 0.25 23.16
CA LEU A 105 7.99 0.82 23.39
C LEU A 105 7.61 0.73 24.88
N ASP A 106 7.80 -0.44 25.49
CA ASP A 106 7.52 -0.70 26.91
C ASP A 106 8.40 0.15 27.83
N SER A 107 9.70 0.24 27.51
CA SER A 107 10.63 1.13 28.23
C SER A 107 10.33 2.63 28.06
N ASN A 108 9.36 2.99 27.21
CA ASN A 108 8.92 4.36 26.97
C ASN A 108 7.45 4.59 27.39
N GLY A 109 6.92 3.76 28.30
CA GLY A 109 5.55 3.92 28.78
C GLY A 109 4.48 3.60 27.73
N GLY A 110 4.78 2.71 26.78
CA GLY A 110 3.83 2.31 25.73
C GLY A 110 3.81 3.21 24.51
N VAL A 111 4.72 4.19 24.41
CA VAL A 111 4.78 5.14 23.29
C VAL A 111 5.99 4.83 22.41
N CYS A 112 5.79 4.72 21.09
CA CYS A 112 6.88 4.45 20.16
C CYS A 112 7.94 5.57 20.17
N LYS A 113 9.23 5.19 20.32
CA LYS A 113 10.37 6.13 20.28
C LYS A 113 10.68 6.65 18.88
N LEU A 114 10.03 6.15 17.83
CA LEU A 114 10.32 6.48 16.41
C LEU A 114 11.81 6.33 16.05
N GLY A 115 12.23 6.85 14.90
CA GLY A 115 13.62 6.75 14.44
C GLY A 115 14.04 5.30 14.23
N LYS A 116 15.28 4.93 14.57
CA LYS A 116 15.84 3.59 14.33
C LYS A 116 15.03 2.46 14.99
N PHE A 117 14.42 2.74 16.15
CA PHE A 117 13.60 1.78 16.90
C PHE A 117 12.33 1.37 16.15
N HIS A 118 11.80 2.28 15.33
CA HIS A 118 10.60 2.06 14.51
C HIS A 118 10.94 1.77 13.05
N ASN A 119 11.89 2.50 12.48
CA ASN A 119 12.28 2.42 11.08
C ASN A 119 12.89 1.06 10.71
N VAL A 120 13.40 0.29 11.69
CA VAL A 120 13.81 -1.10 11.48
C VAL A 120 12.63 -1.99 11.05
N LEU A 121 11.40 -1.68 11.46
CA LEU A 121 10.20 -2.37 10.98
C LEU A 121 10.08 -2.26 9.45
N TYR A 122 10.37 -1.09 8.87
CA TYR A 122 10.34 -0.91 7.41
C TYR A 122 11.45 -1.66 6.68
N VAL A 123 12.62 -1.82 7.30
CA VAL A 123 13.70 -2.69 6.78
C VAL A 123 13.20 -4.12 6.73
N THR A 124 12.57 -4.60 7.81
CA THR A 124 11.97 -5.93 7.87
C THR A 124 10.81 -6.10 6.88
N VAL A 125 10.01 -5.06 6.63
CA VAL A 125 8.99 -5.07 5.55
C VAL A 125 9.63 -5.34 4.20
N SER A 126 10.79 -4.73 3.89
CA SER A 126 11.50 -4.98 2.62
C SER A 126 12.02 -6.41 2.55
N VAL A 127 12.66 -6.89 3.61
CA VAL A 127 13.13 -8.29 3.69
C VAL A 127 11.97 -9.28 3.53
N ALA A 128 10.82 -9.03 4.16
CA ALA A 128 9.66 -9.92 4.09
C ALA A 128 9.17 -10.11 2.64
N VAL A 129 9.19 -9.04 1.85
CA VAL A 129 8.78 -9.04 0.44
C VAL A 129 9.84 -9.71 -0.42
N GLU A 130 11.12 -9.36 -0.24
CA GLU A 130 12.24 -9.93 -1.02
C GLU A 130 12.38 -11.45 -0.81
N GLN A 131 12.18 -11.91 0.43
CA GLN A 131 12.26 -13.33 0.77
C GLN A 131 10.91 -14.07 0.60
N ASN A 132 9.87 -13.38 0.14
CA ASN A 132 8.52 -13.91 -0.07
C ASN A 132 8.02 -14.74 1.13
N VAL A 133 8.07 -14.14 2.33
CA VAL A 133 7.70 -14.79 3.59
C VAL A 133 6.29 -15.36 3.51
N ARG A 134 6.13 -16.64 3.84
CA ARG A 134 4.82 -17.34 3.78
C ARG A 134 4.00 -17.24 5.07
N ASP A 135 4.67 -16.94 6.18
CA ASP A 135 4.02 -16.80 7.48
C ASP A 135 3.15 -15.53 7.52
N SER A 136 1.84 -15.74 7.36
CA SER A 136 0.88 -14.64 7.33
C SER A 136 0.66 -14.02 8.71
N ASP A 137 0.82 -14.78 9.79
CA ASP A 137 0.64 -14.28 11.16
C ASP A 137 1.81 -13.37 11.55
N ALA A 138 3.04 -13.70 11.16
CA ALA A 138 4.20 -12.82 11.35
C ALA A 138 4.06 -11.51 10.56
N VAL A 139 3.71 -11.59 9.27
CA VAL A 139 3.55 -10.40 8.41
C VAL A 139 2.42 -9.50 8.91
N THR A 140 1.32 -10.07 9.40
CA THR A 140 0.19 -9.26 9.90
C THR A 140 0.46 -8.62 11.24
N ARG A 141 1.20 -9.27 12.15
CA ARG A 141 1.72 -8.61 13.37
C ARG A 141 2.65 -7.44 13.05
N LEU A 142 3.48 -7.57 12.01
CA LEU A 142 4.31 -6.46 11.53
C LEU A 142 3.47 -5.27 11.05
N LEU A 143 2.41 -5.52 10.27
CA LEU A 143 1.49 -4.48 9.80
C LEU A 143 0.73 -3.83 10.97
N GLN A 144 0.30 -4.63 11.95
CA GLN A 144 -0.38 -4.12 13.15
C GLN A 144 0.55 -3.23 13.99
N ALA A 145 1.81 -3.60 14.16
CA ALA A 145 2.79 -2.79 14.89
C ALA A 145 3.01 -1.42 14.20
N LEU A 146 3.14 -1.41 12.86
CA LEU A 146 3.25 -0.17 12.09
C LEU A 146 1.99 0.69 12.26
N HIS A 147 0.81 0.11 12.08
CA HIS A 147 -0.46 0.82 12.20
C HIS A 147 -0.69 1.36 13.61
N HIS A 148 -0.30 0.62 14.66
CA HIS A 148 -0.43 1.05 16.04
C HIS A 148 0.40 2.32 16.32
N CYS A 149 1.60 2.39 15.78
CA CYS A 149 2.51 3.52 15.99
C CYS A 149 2.18 4.74 15.11
N GLU A 150 1.75 4.53 13.87
CA GLU A 150 1.55 5.62 12.89
C GLU A 150 0.07 6.03 12.72
N GLY A 151 -0.87 5.22 13.21
CA GLY A 151 -2.31 5.40 12.99
C GLY A 151 -2.79 5.05 11.58
N GLY A 152 -1.89 4.63 10.70
CA GLY A 152 -2.14 4.26 9.33
C GLY A 152 -0.98 3.47 8.72
N LEU A 153 -1.08 3.14 7.44
CA LEU A 153 -0.05 2.43 6.68
C LEU A 153 0.37 3.23 5.43
N ASP A 154 0.37 4.56 5.53
CA ASP A 154 0.63 5.50 4.45
C ASP A 154 1.91 5.20 3.70
N ARG A 155 2.99 4.87 4.41
CA ARG A 155 4.30 4.56 3.81
C ARG A 155 4.30 3.28 2.95
N LEU A 156 3.33 2.39 3.14
CA LEU A 156 3.15 1.18 2.33
C LEU A 156 2.12 1.40 1.21
N VAL A 157 1.05 2.14 1.49
CA VAL A 157 -0.10 2.27 0.59
C VAL A 157 0.03 3.46 -0.37
N ALA A 158 0.47 4.62 0.12
CA ALA A 158 0.56 5.84 -0.69
C ALA A 158 1.45 5.70 -1.94
N PRO A 159 2.61 5.03 -1.91
CA PRO A 159 3.41 4.80 -3.11
C PRO A 159 2.67 4.02 -4.20
N ALA A 160 1.74 3.13 -3.85
CA ALA A 160 0.98 2.30 -4.79
C ALA A 160 -0.18 3.05 -5.46
N VAL A 161 -0.67 4.14 -4.85
CA VAL A 161 -1.84 4.91 -5.32
C VAL A 161 -1.51 6.32 -5.82
N LEU A 162 -0.37 6.90 -5.42
CA LEU A 162 0.13 8.21 -5.87
C LEU A 162 1.45 8.13 -6.64
N GLY A 163 2.10 6.96 -6.61
CA GLY A 163 3.46 6.79 -7.08
C GLY A 163 4.52 7.17 -6.03
N PRO A 164 5.71 6.53 -6.06
CA PRO A 164 6.74 6.74 -5.03
C PRO A 164 7.27 8.17 -4.93
N LYS A 165 7.34 8.90 -6.06
CA LYS A 165 7.84 10.29 -6.10
C LYS A 165 6.95 11.25 -5.33
N VAL A 166 5.64 11.20 -5.57
CA VAL A 166 4.66 12.07 -4.90
C VAL A 166 4.55 11.69 -3.43
N SER A 167 4.52 10.39 -3.12
CA SER A 167 4.51 9.90 -1.74
C SER A 167 5.69 10.42 -0.92
N HIS A 168 6.89 10.47 -1.51
CA HIS A 168 8.07 11.01 -0.84
C HIS A 168 7.92 12.49 -0.48
N ILE A 169 7.38 13.30 -1.40
CA ILE A 169 7.14 14.73 -1.17
C ILE A 169 6.16 14.95 0.01
N LEU A 170 5.10 14.14 0.08
CA LEU A 170 4.05 14.31 1.09
C LEU A 170 4.45 13.78 2.46
N SER A 171 5.20 12.68 2.52
CA SER A 171 5.56 12.01 3.78
C SER A 171 6.94 12.38 4.32
N SER A 172 7.76 13.09 3.53
CA SER A 172 9.20 13.26 3.79
C SER A 172 9.94 11.93 4.02
N TRP A 173 9.36 10.81 3.55
CA TRP A 173 9.90 9.46 3.63
C TRP A 173 10.08 8.91 2.22
N ARG A 174 11.33 8.71 1.80
CA ARG A 174 11.60 8.05 0.52
C ARG A 174 11.37 6.56 0.70
N GLY A 175 10.26 6.03 0.16
CA GLY A 175 9.96 4.60 0.17
C GLY A 175 10.97 3.75 -0.60
N ASP A 176 10.91 2.44 -0.38
CA ASP A 176 11.90 1.47 -0.89
C ASP A 176 11.59 0.99 -2.32
N THR A 177 10.65 1.64 -3.01
CA THR A 177 10.23 1.32 -4.39
C THR A 177 10.51 2.49 -5.31
N ASP A 178 10.93 2.22 -6.55
CA ASP A 178 11.23 3.27 -7.53
C ASP A 178 10.06 3.55 -8.49
N THR A 179 9.24 2.53 -8.76
CA THR A 179 8.11 2.65 -9.69
C THR A 179 6.76 2.34 -9.03
N PRO A 180 5.64 2.87 -9.56
CA PRO A 180 4.30 2.53 -9.09
C PRO A 180 4.01 1.03 -9.17
N GLU A 181 4.50 0.33 -10.18
CA GLU A 181 4.27 -1.11 -10.39
C GLU A 181 4.93 -1.93 -9.27
N GLN A 182 6.17 -1.59 -8.90
CA GLN A 182 6.85 -2.21 -7.76
C GLN A 182 6.08 -1.95 -6.45
N ALA A 183 5.58 -0.73 -6.25
CA ALA A 183 4.78 -0.37 -5.09
C ALA A 183 3.46 -1.16 -5.04
N ARG A 184 2.78 -1.35 -6.18
CA ARG A 184 1.55 -2.15 -6.28
C ARG A 184 1.81 -3.63 -6.02
N HIS A 185 2.91 -4.20 -6.55
CA HIS A 185 3.30 -5.58 -6.26
C HIS A 185 3.57 -5.78 -4.76
N ARG A 186 4.27 -4.83 -4.14
CA ARG A 186 4.54 -4.83 -2.71
C ARG A 186 3.25 -4.69 -1.88
N LEU A 187 2.32 -3.82 -2.29
CA LEU A 187 1.02 -3.71 -1.64
C LEU A 187 0.22 -5.02 -1.76
N GLN A 188 0.22 -5.65 -2.94
CA GLN A 188 -0.47 -6.92 -3.18
C GLN A 188 0.02 -8.03 -2.24
N PHE A 189 1.33 -8.12 -2.02
CA PHE A 189 1.92 -9.04 -1.03
C PHE A 189 1.27 -8.87 0.36
N PHE A 190 1.20 -7.65 0.88
CA PHE A 190 0.60 -7.39 2.20
C PHE A 190 -0.91 -7.61 2.21
N VAL A 191 -1.61 -7.27 1.14
CA VAL A 191 -3.06 -7.49 1.02
C VAL A 191 -3.38 -9.00 1.03
N ASP A 192 -2.55 -9.82 0.40
CA ASP A 192 -2.71 -11.27 0.39
C ASP A 192 -2.54 -11.88 1.79
N HIS A 193 -1.54 -11.44 2.56
CA HIS A 193 -1.36 -11.87 3.96
C HIS A 193 -2.46 -11.35 4.88
N ALA A 194 -2.85 -10.08 4.73
CA ALA A 194 -3.95 -9.48 5.48
C ALA A 194 -5.27 -10.23 5.24
N ARG A 195 -5.51 -10.68 4.00
CA ARG A 195 -6.68 -11.48 3.68
C ARG A 195 -6.64 -12.85 4.34
N THR A 196 -5.52 -13.56 4.27
CA THR A 196 -5.37 -14.91 4.86
C THR A 196 -5.71 -14.93 6.35
N THR A 197 -5.35 -13.87 7.07
CA THR A 197 -5.61 -13.72 8.52
C THR A 197 -6.88 -12.92 8.83
N CYS A 198 -7.63 -12.48 7.81
CA CYS A 198 -8.79 -11.60 7.96
C CYS A 198 -8.47 -10.31 8.76
N LEU A 199 -7.28 -9.74 8.53
CA LEU A 199 -6.75 -8.59 9.25
C LEU A 199 -7.67 -7.36 9.09
N VAL A 200 -8.16 -6.89 10.24
CA VAL A 200 -8.79 -5.59 10.40
C VAL A 200 -7.90 -4.69 11.26
N LEU A 201 -7.82 -3.43 10.88
CA LEU A 201 -7.00 -2.43 11.56
C LEU A 201 -7.90 -1.56 12.45
N PRO A 202 -7.55 -1.38 13.74
CA PRO A 202 -8.33 -0.58 14.67
C PRO A 202 -8.33 0.89 14.25
N GLN A 203 -9.47 1.57 14.45
CA GLN A 203 -9.64 2.98 14.09
C GLN A 203 -10.07 3.79 15.31
N PRO A 204 -9.42 4.93 15.62
CA PRO A 204 -9.86 5.78 16.73
C PRO A 204 -11.30 6.27 16.54
N GLY A 205 -12.20 5.89 17.45
CA GLY A 205 -13.60 6.32 17.42
C GLY A 205 -14.43 5.80 16.24
N ARG A 206 -13.95 4.79 15.50
CA ARG A 206 -14.63 4.20 14.34
C ARG A 206 -14.53 2.68 14.36
N LEU A 207 -15.34 2.02 13.53
CA LEU A 207 -15.26 0.57 13.38
C LEU A 207 -13.90 0.17 12.76
N PRO A 208 -13.33 -0.97 13.17
CA PRO A 208 -12.17 -1.54 12.50
C PRO A 208 -12.44 -1.77 11.01
N VAL A 209 -11.44 -1.53 10.18
CA VAL A 209 -11.55 -1.63 8.72
C VAL A 209 -10.48 -2.56 8.16
N PRO A 210 -10.73 -3.26 7.04
CA PRO A 210 -9.69 -3.99 6.33
C PRO A 210 -8.53 -3.08 5.91
N LEU A 211 -7.33 -3.64 5.75
CA LEU A 211 -6.13 -2.91 5.31
C LEU A 211 -6.38 -2.04 4.06
N ILE A 212 -7.12 -2.56 3.07
CA ILE A 212 -7.38 -1.89 1.80
C ILE A 212 -8.32 -0.68 1.91
N ASP A 213 -9.10 -0.61 2.99
CA ASP A 213 -10.04 0.47 3.29
C ASP A 213 -9.52 1.37 4.43
N ALA A 214 -8.32 1.10 4.96
CA ALA A 214 -7.74 1.86 6.06
C ALA A 214 -7.41 3.29 5.64
N PRO A 215 -7.90 4.31 6.38
CA PRO A 215 -7.65 5.71 6.02
C PRO A 215 -6.16 6.04 6.08
N LEU A 216 -5.75 7.01 5.27
CA LEU A 216 -4.36 7.47 5.15
C LEU A 216 -4.20 8.81 5.89
N PRO A 217 -3.73 8.82 7.17
CA PRO A 217 -3.50 10.02 7.96
C PRO A 217 -2.80 11.19 7.24
N THR A 218 -1.76 10.90 6.45
CA THR A 218 -1.01 11.93 5.71
C THR A 218 -1.82 12.57 4.60
N LEU A 219 -2.92 11.94 4.20
CA LEU A 219 -3.84 12.38 3.15
C LEU A 219 -5.24 12.69 3.73
N GLN A 220 -5.26 13.37 4.88
CA GLN A 220 -6.49 13.83 5.56
C GLN A 220 -7.45 12.69 5.97
N GLY A 221 -6.93 11.46 6.10
CA GLY A 221 -7.74 10.29 6.41
C GLY A 221 -8.61 9.80 5.24
N ALA A 222 -8.27 10.17 4.00
CA ALA A 222 -8.91 9.62 2.81
C ALA A 222 -8.63 8.10 2.69
N SER A 223 -9.56 7.36 2.10
CA SER A 223 -9.32 5.94 1.80
C SER A 223 -8.34 5.78 0.62
N PRO A 224 -7.62 4.66 0.52
CA PRO A 224 -6.70 4.42 -0.58
C PRO A 224 -7.38 4.52 -1.95
N LEU A 225 -8.63 4.05 -2.05
CA LEU A 225 -9.41 4.12 -3.28
C LEU A 225 -9.79 5.55 -3.65
N TYR A 226 -10.13 6.40 -2.68
CA TYR A 226 -10.38 7.82 -2.94
C TYR A 226 -9.15 8.49 -3.54
N VAL A 227 -7.97 8.21 -2.97
CA VAL A 227 -6.70 8.77 -3.42
C VAL A 227 -6.34 8.30 -4.83
N ALA A 228 -6.52 7.00 -5.13
CA ALA A 228 -6.30 6.47 -6.48
C ALA A 228 -7.24 7.12 -7.52
N VAL A 229 -8.52 7.34 -7.17
CA VAL A 229 -9.48 8.07 -8.02
C VAL A 229 -9.06 9.53 -8.22
N GLN A 230 -8.55 10.18 -7.17
CA GLN A 230 -8.05 11.55 -7.25
C GLN A 230 -6.83 11.67 -8.18
N ALA A 231 -5.97 10.66 -8.17
CA ALA A 231 -4.81 10.56 -9.05
C ALA A 231 -5.17 10.16 -10.50
N THR A 232 -6.43 9.79 -10.76
CA THR A 232 -6.87 9.21 -12.05
C THR A 232 -6.03 8.00 -12.47
N ASP A 233 -5.57 7.22 -11.49
CA ASP A 233 -4.73 6.05 -11.69
C ASP A 233 -5.61 4.79 -11.83
N GLU A 234 -5.87 4.39 -13.08
CA GLU A 234 -6.74 3.26 -13.42
C GLU A 234 -6.23 1.95 -12.80
N ASP A 235 -4.92 1.68 -12.87
CA ASP A 235 -4.31 0.46 -12.35
C ASP A 235 -4.44 0.37 -10.83
N ALA A 236 -4.20 1.48 -10.13
CA ALA A 236 -4.36 1.52 -8.68
C ALA A 236 -5.83 1.33 -8.28
N VAL A 237 -6.76 1.99 -8.98
CA VAL A 237 -8.21 1.78 -8.76
C VAL A 237 -8.59 0.32 -8.97
N LEU A 238 -8.09 -0.31 -10.04
CA LEU A 238 -8.37 -1.69 -10.36
C LEU A 238 -7.83 -2.65 -9.30
N LEU A 239 -6.57 -2.49 -8.88
CA LEU A 239 -5.94 -3.27 -7.80
C LEU A 239 -6.79 -3.24 -6.53
N LEU A 240 -7.17 -2.04 -6.10
CA LEU A 240 -7.95 -1.84 -4.88
C LEU A 240 -9.34 -2.48 -4.98
N LEU A 241 -10.06 -2.26 -6.08
CA LEU A 241 -11.40 -2.83 -6.30
C LEU A 241 -11.38 -4.35 -6.48
N GLN A 242 -10.32 -4.90 -7.09
CA GLN A 242 -10.11 -6.34 -7.21
C GLN A 242 -9.99 -7.00 -5.85
N ASN A 243 -9.22 -6.38 -4.95
CA ASN A 243 -9.04 -6.78 -3.55
C ASN A 243 -10.22 -6.38 -2.64
N GLY A 244 -11.28 -5.80 -3.21
CA GLY A 244 -12.54 -5.55 -2.51
C GLY A 244 -12.61 -4.22 -1.77
N ALA A 245 -11.81 -3.21 -2.13
CA ALA A 245 -11.99 -1.85 -1.60
C ALA A 245 -13.41 -1.33 -1.82
N THR A 246 -13.88 -0.47 -0.92
CA THR A 246 -15.26 0.00 -0.90
C THR A 246 -15.44 1.25 -1.80
N PRO A 247 -16.12 1.16 -2.95
CA PRO A 247 -16.27 2.29 -3.90
C PRO A 247 -17.22 3.38 -3.42
N VAL A 248 -18.17 3.05 -2.54
CA VAL A 248 -19.19 3.96 -2.04
C VAL A 248 -19.08 4.03 -0.53
N LEU A 249 -18.63 5.18 -0.04
CA LEU A 249 -18.53 5.50 1.38
C LEU A 249 -19.52 6.62 1.71
N SER A 250 -19.91 6.71 2.98
CA SER A 250 -20.67 7.85 3.48
C SER A 250 -19.75 9.07 3.66
N GLY A 251 -20.21 10.26 3.27
CA GLY A 251 -19.50 11.53 3.50
C GLY A 251 -18.65 12.01 2.33
N GLN A 252 -17.76 12.98 2.60
CA GLN A 252 -17.04 13.74 1.58
C GLN A 252 -15.94 12.94 0.86
N PHE A 253 -15.34 11.95 1.53
CA PHE A 253 -14.28 11.10 1.00
C PHE A 253 -14.82 9.86 0.25
N CYS A 254 -15.97 9.98 -0.41
CA CYS A 254 -16.55 8.90 -1.19
C CYS A 254 -15.88 8.80 -2.58
N PRO A 255 -15.21 7.68 -2.94
CA PRO A 255 -14.51 7.55 -4.22
C PRO A 255 -15.44 7.70 -5.44
N PHE A 256 -16.63 7.10 -5.38
CA PHE A 256 -17.62 7.23 -6.44
C PHE A 256 -18.09 8.67 -6.65
N LEU A 257 -18.40 9.40 -5.57
CA LEU A 257 -18.79 10.81 -5.68
C LEU A 257 -17.64 11.69 -6.19
N LEU A 258 -16.40 11.39 -5.83
CA LEU A 258 -15.23 12.12 -6.34
C LEU A 258 -15.11 11.99 -7.87
N ALA A 259 -15.26 10.77 -8.41
CA ALA A 259 -15.24 10.55 -9.86
C ALA A 259 -16.32 11.37 -10.58
N LEU A 260 -17.54 11.40 -10.02
CA LEU A 260 -18.65 12.19 -10.58
C LEU A 260 -18.42 13.69 -10.51
N ARG A 261 -17.89 14.19 -9.38
CA ARG A 261 -17.57 15.62 -9.21
C ARG A 261 -16.53 16.08 -10.23
N ARG A 262 -15.52 15.26 -10.52
CA ARG A 262 -14.49 15.60 -11.52
C ARG A 262 -15.08 15.71 -12.93
N LEU A 263 -15.89 14.74 -13.34
CA LEU A 263 -16.56 14.79 -14.65
C LEU A 263 -17.56 15.94 -14.72
N SER A 264 -18.25 16.24 -13.62
CA SER A 264 -19.16 17.38 -13.50
C SER A 264 -18.43 18.71 -13.61
N ALA A 265 -17.31 18.88 -12.93
CA ALA A 265 -16.45 20.06 -13.02
C ALA A 265 -15.90 20.25 -14.45
N HIS A 266 -15.52 19.16 -15.12
CA HIS A 266 -15.08 19.20 -16.52
C HIS A 266 -16.20 19.66 -17.47
N ALA A 267 -17.42 19.13 -17.28
CA ALA A 267 -18.58 19.54 -18.04
C ALA A 267 -18.93 21.03 -17.82
N GLN A 268 -18.87 21.50 -16.56
CA GLN A 268 -19.07 22.91 -16.22
C GLN A 268 -18.03 23.81 -16.89
N ALA A 269 -16.75 23.46 -16.77
CA ALA A 269 -15.66 24.22 -17.37
C ALA A 269 -15.80 24.29 -18.90
N THR A 270 -16.13 23.18 -19.56
CA THR A 270 -16.35 23.14 -21.01
C THR A 270 -17.53 24.02 -21.43
N LEU A 271 -18.66 23.93 -20.72
CA LEU A 271 -19.85 24.70 -21.05
C LEU A 271 -19.73 26.20 -20.73
N SER A 272 -18.92 26.57 -19.73
CA SER A 272 -18.62 27.97 -19.44
C SER A 272 -17.87 28.67 -20.58
N GLN A 273 -17.15 27.91 -21.41
CA GLN A 273 -16.44 28.41 -22.58
C GLN A 273 -17.34 28.48 -23.83
N ARG A 274 -18.58 28.01 -23.74
CA ARG A 274 -19.52 28.03 -24.86
C ARG A 274 -19.90 29.48 -25.20
N PRO A 275 -19.94 29.85 -26.49
CA PRO A 275 -20.46 31.16 -26.88
C PRO A 275 -21.93 31.34 -26.40
N PRO A 276 -22.32 32.58 -26.05
CA PRO A 276 -23.69 32.88 -25.67
C PRO A 276 -24.64 32.54 -26.82
N CYS A 277 -25.82 32.04 -26.48
CA CYS A 277 -26.88 31.76 -27.44
C CYS A 277 -28.06 32.71 -27.23
N SER A 278 -28.80 33.00 -28.29
CA SER A 278 -30.04 33.80 -28.22
C SER A 278 -31.28 32.96 -27.89
N CYS A 279 -31.13 31.71 -27.44
CA CYS A 279 -32.26 30.84 -27.14
C CYS A 279 -33.01 31.30 -25.88
N PRO A 280 -34.35 31.33 -25.88
CA PRO A 280 -35.12 31.61 -24.69
C PRO A 280 -35.03 30.43 -23.70
N GLY A 281 -34.73 30.73 -22.43
CA GLY A 281 -34.71 29.75 -21.33
C GLY A 281 -33.31 29.27 -20.92
N HIS A 282 -33.13 29.04 -19.62
CA HIS A 282 -31.92 28.47 -19.03
C HIS A 282 -32.28 27.21 -18.23
N PRO A 283 -31.75 26.02 -18.57
CA PRO A 283 -30.85 25.70 -19.70
C PRO A 283 -31.59 25.58 -21.07
N CYS A 284 -31.03 26.15 -22.15
CA CYS A 284 -31.58 26.06 -23.52
C CYS A 284 -31.43 24.66 -24.13
N PRO A 285 -32.20 24.27 -25.18
CA PRO A 285 -31.95 23.02 -25.91
C PRO A 285 -30.53 22.92 -26.48
N CYS A 286 -29.97 24.05 -26.92
CA CYS A 286 -28.60 24.15 -27.40
C CYS A 286 -27.54 23.80 -26.35
N TYR A 287 -27.88 23.88 -25.06
CA TYR A 287 -27.00 23.58 -23.94
C TYR A 287 -26.68 22.09 -23.92
N PHE A 288 -27.64 21.23 -24.27
CA PHE A 288 -27.49 19.79 -24.33
C PHE A 288 -26.89 19.29 -25.65
N GLN A 289 -26.93 20.12 -26.70
CA GLN A 289 -26.34 19.80 -28.01
C GLN A 289 -24.85 20.13 -28.10
N HIS A 290 -24.31 20.96 -27.20
CA HIS A 290 -22.89 21.30 -27.23
C HIS A 290 -22.04 20.05 -26.88
N PRO A 291 -21.12 19.62 -27.75
CA PRO A 291 -20.34 18.41 -27.50
C PRO A 291 -19.39 18.59 -26.32
N ILE A 292 -19.31 17.60 -25.44
CA ILE A 292 -18.33 17.54 -24.35
C ILE A 292 -17.48 16.29 -24.57
N VAL A 293 -16.18 16.48 -24.74
CA VAL A 293 -15.21 15.38 -24.78
C VAL A 293 -14.68 15.20 -23.35
N TYR A 294 -15.13 14.15 -22.68
CA TYR A 294 -14.67 13.84 -21.33
C TYR A 294 -13.27 13.19 -21.38
N PRO A 295 -12.42 13.42 -20.37
CA PRO A 295 -11.11 12.78 -20.29
C PRO A 295 -11.26 11.25 -20.18
N GLN A 296 -10.52 10.52 -21.01
CA GLN A 296 -10.65 9.06 -21.11
C GLN A 296 -10.27 8.38 -19.78
N GLU A 297 -9.23 8.85 -19.11
CA GLU A 297 -8.73 8.31 -17.84
C GLU A 297 -9.78 8.44 -16.73
N ALA A 298 -10.49 9.58 -16.69
CA ALA A 298 -11.57 9.81 -15.74
C ALA A 298 -12.78 8.91 -16.01
N LEU A 299 -13.10 8.67 -17.29
CA LEU A 299 -14.16 7.74 -17.68
C LEU A 299 -13.79 6.29 -17.33
N SER A 300 -12.56 5.86 -17.62
CA SER A 300 -12.08 4.52 -17.26
C SER A 300 -12.22 4.25 -15.75
N VAL A 301 -11.76 5.19 -14.92
CA VAL A 301 -11.89 5.11 -13.46
C VAL A 301 -13.37 5.03 -13.03
N LEU A 302 -14.24 5.86 -13.61
CA LEU A 302 -15.67 5.80 -13.31
C LEU A 302 -16.27 4.44 -13.72
N HIS A 303 -15.92 3.89 -14.88
CA HIS A 303 -16.40 2.59 -15.32
C HIS A 303 -15.97 1.45 -14.39
N LEU A 304 -14.73 1.47 -13.89
CA LEU A 304 -14.27 0.52 -12.89
C LEU A 304 -15.09 0.60 -11.59
N LEU A 305 -15.36 1.81 -11.10
CA LEU A 305 -16.22 2.03 -9.94
C LEU A 305 -17.65 1.53 -10.20
N LEU A 306 -18.22 1.85 -11.36
CA LEU A 306 -19.55 1.40 -11.78
C LEU A 306 -19.65 -0.13 -11.82
N ARG A 307 -18.59 -0.84 -12.25
CA ARG A 307 -18.52 -2.31 -12.24
C ARG A 307 -18.52 -2.90 -10.83
N ALA A 308 -18.09 -2.14 -9.81
CA ALA A 308 -17.98 -2.59 -8.43
C ALA A 308 -19.19 -2.23 -7.53
N ILE A 309 -20.15 -1.42 -8.01
CA ILE A 309 -21.31 -0.97 -7.23
C ILE A 309 -22.59 -1.69 -7.65
N GLY A 310 -23.40 -2.12 -6.68
CA GLY A 310 -24.70 -2.75 -6.95
C GLY A 310 -25.80 -1.72 -7.24
N ALA A 311 -25.93 -0.73 -6.35
CA ALA A 311 -26.90 0.35 -6.47
C ALA A 311 -26.22 1.64 -6.93
N ARG A 312 -26.77 2.28 -7.96
CA ARG A 312 -26.35 3.58 -8.48
C ARG A 312 -27.22 4.72 -7.92
N GLN A 313 -27.46 4.71 -6.61
CA GLN A 313 -28.20 5.79 -5.98
C GLN A 313 -27.24 6.94 -5.70
N VAL A 314 -27.37 8.00 -6.50
CA VAL A 314 -26.72 9.28 -6.26
C VAL A 314 -27.82 10.26 -5.90
N ALA A 315 -27.68 10.95 -4.77
CA ALA A 315 -28.58 12.05 -4.45
C ALA A 315 -28.46 13.10 -5.56
N TRP A 316 -29.59 13.50 -6.14
CA TRP A 316 -29.58 14.53 -7.18
C TRP A 316 -29.26 15.86 -6.54
N ASP A 317 -28.01 16.29 -6.70
CA ASP A 317 -27.53 17.60 -6.29
C ASP A 317 -26.74 18.15 -7.48
N ALA A 318 -27.23 19.25 -8.08
CA ALA A 318 -26.63 19.83 -9.27
C ALA A 318 -25.24 20.41 -9.02
N GLU A 319 -24.88 20.69 -7.75
CA GLU A 319 -23.53 21.08 -7.36
C GLU A 319 -22.58 19.86 -7.34
N VAL A 320 -23.11 18.65 -7.17
CA VAL A 320 -22.34 17.39 -7.10
C VAL A 320 -22.35 16.66 -8.45
N LEU A 321 -23.47 16.67 -9.16
CA LEU A 321 -23.69 15.95 -10.41
C LEU A 321 -24.27 16.90 -11.46
N HIS A 322 -23.42 17.28 -12.40
CA HIS A 322 -23.82 18.17 -13.49
C HIS A 322 -24.80 17.46 -14.45
N PRO A 323 -25.89 18.10 -14.91
CA PRO A 323 -26.91 17.47 -15.75
C PRO A 323 -26.37 16.80 -17.02
N ARG A 324 -25.26 17.32 -17.57
CA ARG A 324 -24.61 16.73 -18.75
C ARG A 324 -24.00 15.36 -18.51
N VAL A 325 -23.50 15.06 -17.31
CA VAL A 325 -22.99 13.72 -16.98
C VAL A 325 -24.11 12.67 -17.11
N LEU A 326 -25.35 13.06 -16.84
CA LEU A 326 -26.53 12.22 -17.04
C LEU A 326 -26.99 12.19 -18.49
N TYR A 327 -27.14 13.36 -19.12
CA TYR A 327 -27.64 13.49 -20.49
C TYR A 327 -26.73 12.79 -21.51
N ASP A 328 -25.41 12.90 -21.33
CA ASP A 328 -24.41 12.31 -22.22
C ASP A 328 -24.27 10.78 -21.98
N GLY A 329 -25.08 10.19 -21.09
CA GLY A 329 -25.13 8.74 -20.87
C GLY A 329 -23.93 8.15 -20.13
N ILE A 330 -23.12 8.98 -19.44
CA ILE A 330 -21.85 8.58 -18.81
C ILE A 330 -22.07 7.56 -17.67
N LEU A 331 -23.19 7.65 -16.94
CA LEU A 331 -23.56 6.67 -15.92
C LEU A 331 -24.12 5.36 -16.51
N GLY A 332 -24.37 5.31 -17.81
CA GLY A 332 -25.08 4.24 -18.49
C GLY A 332 -26.55 4.12 -18.07
N GLY A 333 -27.21 3.10 -18.62
CA GLY A 333 -28.57 2.72 -18.24
C GLY A 333 -28.65 1.98 -16.89
N PRO A 334 -29.85 1.58 -16.45
CA PRO A 334 -30.03 0.80 -15.24
C PRO A 334 -29.16 -0.47 -15.25
N PRO A 335 -28.60 -0.90 -14.10
CA PRO A 335 -27.73 -2.07 -14.08
C PRO A 335 -28.47 -3.34 -14.55
N SER A 336 -27.85 -4.08 -15.46
CA SER A 336 -28.41 -5.33 -15.99
C SER A 336 -28.42 -6.44 -14.94
N LEU A 337 -29.23 -7.50 -15.14
CA LEU A 337 -29.22 -8.69 -14.28
C LEU A 337 -27.83 -9.30 -14.19
N ARG A 338 -27.09 -9.30 -15.32
CA ARG A 338 -25.68 -9.67 -15.37
C ARG A 338 -24.92 -8.85 -14.32
N HIS A 339 -24.88 -7.53 -14.45
CA HIS A 339 -24.20 -6.66 -13.49
C HIS A 339 -24.54 -6.95 -12.01
N TRP A 340 -25.83 -7.12 -11.70
CA TRP A 340 -26.28 -7.47 -10.35
C TRP A 340 -25.73 -8.82 -9.86
N ALA A 341 -25.66 -9.83 -10.73
CA ALA A 341 -25.05 -11.12 -10.41
C ALA A 341 -23.55 -10.98 -10.13
N ARG A 342 -22.80 -10.24 -10.96
CA ARG A 342 -21.36 -9.95 -10.72
C ARG A 342 -21.16 -9.31 -9.36
N TYR A 343 -21.91 -8.24 -9.08
CA TYR A 343 -21.84 -7.53 -7.80
C TYR A 343 -22.17 -8.44 -6.62
N SER A 344 -23.24 -9.23 -6.72
CA SER A 344 -23.69 -10.08 -5.61
C SER A 344 -22.67 -11.17 -5.28
N VAL A 345 -22.09 -11.83 -6.30
CA VAL A 345 -21.03 -12.83 -6.11
C VAL A 345 -19.79 -12.20 -5.51
N ARG A 346 -19.30 -11.08 -6.07
CA ARG A 346 -18.13 -10.37 -5.52
C ARG A 346 -18.36 -9.89 -4.09
N LYS A 347 -19.57 -9.43 -3.77
CA LYS A 347 -19.94 -9.02 -2.40
C LYS A 347 -19.90 -10.19 -1.43
N ALA A 348 -20.34 -11.38 -1.83
CA ALA A 348 -20.22 -12.59 -1.02
C ALA A 348 -18.76 -13.00 -0.82
N LEU A 349 -17.96 -13.00 -1.89
CA LEU A 349 -16.51 -13.28 -1.82
C LEU A 349 -15.77 -12.28 -0.93
N LYS A 350 -16.10 -10.98 -1.01
CA LYS A 350 -15.54 -9.94 -0.13
C LYS A 350 -15.82 -10.27 1.33
N ARG A 351 -17.07 -10.58 1.69
CA ARG A 351 -17.47 -10.92 3.07
C ARG A 351 -16.75 -12.16 3.60
N ALA A 352 -16.42 -13.10 2.73
CA ALA A 352 -15.68 -14.30 3.08
C ALA A 352 -14.14 -14.13 3.04
N TRP A 353 -13.62 -12.93 2.79
CA TRP A 353 -12.18 -12.67 2.62
C TRP A 353 -11.56 -13.52 1.50
N LYS A 354 -12.28 -13.65 0.38
CA LYS A 354 -11.90 -14.49 -0.77
C LYS A 354 -11.62 -13.68 -2.04
N LEU A 355 -11.54 -12.36 -2.01
CA LEU A 355 -11.14 -11.58 -3.19
C LEU A 355 -9.62 -11.29 -3.22
N PRO A 356 -8.99 -11.17 -4.42
CA PRO A 356 -9.51 -11.55 -5.73
C PRO A 356 -9.42 -13.05 -6.02
N HIS A 357 -8.51 -13.78 -5.35
CA HIS A 357 -8.11 -15.15 -5.72
C HIS A 357 -9.23 -16.18 -5.58
N GLY A 358 -10.14 -16.04 -4.63
CA GLY A 358 -11.28 -16.94 -4.50
C GLY A 358 -12.26 -16.87 -5.67
N THR A 359 -12.09 -15.97 -6.64
CA THR A 359 -12.79 -16.08 -7.93
C THR A 359 -12.34 -17.29 -8.74
N SER A 360 -11.04 -17.63 -8.74
CA SER A 360 -10.53 -18.85 -9.40
C SER A 360 -10.94 -20.12 -8.68
N ASP A 361 -11.17 -20.03 -7.37
CA ASP A 361 -11.46 -21.20 -6.52
C ASP A 361 -12.95 -21.64 -6.57
N LEU A 362 -13.81 -20.91 -7.29
CA LEU A 362 -15.23 -21.23 -7.40
C LEU A 362 -15.54 -22.53 -8.16
N GLY A 363 -14.54 -23.14 -8.82
CA GLY A 363 -14.71 -24.34 -9.65
C GLY A 363 -15.62 -24.11 -10.87
N GLN A 364 -15.75 -22.85 -11.31
CA GLN A 364 -16.65 -22.45 -12.39
C GLN A 364 -15.95 -22.46 -13.75
N PRO A 365 -16.70 -22.49 -14.86
CA PRO A 365 -16.12 -22.34 -16.20
C PRO A 365 -15.30 -21.06 -16.30
N GLN A 366 -14.17 -21.10 -17.04
CA GLN A 366 -13.26 -19.95 -17.18
C GLN A 366 -13.97 -18.67 -17.64
N ARG A 367 -14.99 -18.79 -18.48
CA ARG A 367 -15.82 -17.64 -18.92
C ARG A 367 -16.49 -16.92 -17.74
N LEU A 368 -16.96 -17.65 -16.73
CA LEU A 368 -17.58 -17.07 -15.54
C LEU A 368 -16.53 -16.47 -14.59
N ILE A 369 -15.35 -17.09 -14.48
CA ILE A 369 -14.21 -16.54 -13.73
C ILE A 369 -13.77 -15.21 -14.34
N SER A 370 -13.54 -15.18 -15.66
CA SER A 370 -13.21 -13.95 -16.39
C SER A 370 -14.27 -12.88 -16.18
N TYR A 371 -15.54 -13.26 -16.25
CA TYR A 371 -16.66 -12.36 -16.00
C TYR A 371 -16.68 -11.74 -14.59
N LEU A 372 -16.21 -12.45 -13.55
CA LEU A 372 -16.13 -11.94 -12.17
C LEU A 372 -14.89 -11.08 -11.93
N ASN A 373 -13.90 -11.15 -12.81
CA ASN A 373 -12.69 -10.36 -12.77
C ASN A 373 -12.98 -8.97 -13.35
N LEU A 374 -12.71 -7.91 -12.57
CA LEU A 374 -12.95 -6.53 -13.02
C LEU A 374 -12.03 -6.09 -14.17
N TYR A 375 -10.95 -6.85 -14.43
CA TYR A 375 -10.00 -6.64 -15.51
C TYR A 375 -10.55 -7.03 -16.90
N LEU A 376 -11.47 -7.99 -16.95
CA LEU A 376 -11.97 -8.57 -18.20
C LEU A 376 -13.46 -8.21 -18.34
N ASP A 377 -13.83 -7.53 -19.42
CA ASP A 377 -15.21 -7.07 -19.61
C ASP A 377 -16.21 -8.21 -19.90
#